data_AF-A0A9I9CBY9-F1
#
_entry.id   AF-A0A9I9CBY9-F1
#
_cell.length_a   1.000
_cell.length_b   1.000
_cell.length_c   1.000
_cell.angle_alpha   90.00
_cell.angle_beta   90.00
_cell.angle_gamma   90.00
#
_symmetry.space_group_name_H-M   'P 1'
#
loop_
_entity.id
_entity.type
_entity.pdbx_description
1 polymer ?
#
loop_
_entity_poly.entity_id
_entity_poly.type
_entity_poly.pdbx_seq_one_letter_code
_entity_poly.pdbx_strand_id
1 'polypeptide(L)'
;MEYIYIGNELGGANSIGASVSAAQYAKDLLKLREMVDRLYENSQQKPMIVAPGAFFDDKWYHELVTKTGPNVVTALTHHIYNMGAGDDPKLIYRFVNPTYLSEVSKTFRQLKNIVEKHAPWSSAW
;
A
#
# COMPACT_ATOMS: atom_id res chain seq x y z
N MET A 1 -19.62 -2.90 2.12
CA MET A 1 -18.33 -3.44 2.60
C MET A 1 -17.54 -2.25 3.12
N GLU A 2 -17.25 -2.22 4.42
CA GLU A 2 -16.53 -1.11 5.06
C GLU A 2 -15.03 -1.42 5.13
N TYR A 3 -14.21 -0.38 5.02
CA TYR A 3 -12.76 -0.47 5.17
C TYR A 3 -12.23 0.72 5.97
N ILE A 4 -11.10 0.51 6.62
CA ILE A 4 -10.36 1.51 7.38
C ILE A 4 -8.93 1.54 6.86
N TYR A 5 -8.37 2.73 6.74
CA TYR A 5 -6.96 2.96 6.46
C TYR A 5 -6.42 4.00 7.44
N ILE A 6 -5.12 4.00 7.67
CA ILE A 6 -4.40 5.01 8.46
C ILE A 6 -3.17 5.44 7.66
N GLY A 7 -2.69 6.66 7.86
CA GLY A 7 -1.51 7.17 7.15
C GLY A 7 -1.74 7.49 5.67
N ASN A 8 -0.83 8.28 5.11
CA ASN A 8 -0.82 8.67 3.71
C ASN A 8 0.63 8.94 3.30
N GLU A 9 1.14 8.20 2.32
CA GLU A 9 2.47 8.40 1.71
C GLU A 9 3.64 8.38 2.71
N LEU A 10 3.53 7.57 3.76
CA LEU A 10 4.54 7.49 4.84
C LEU A 10 5.62 6.42 4.61
N GLY A 11 5.44 5.55 3.62
CA GLY A 11 6.25 4.36 3.41
C GLY A 11 7.29 4.50 2.31
N GLY A 12 8.41 3.79 2.48
CA GLY A 12 9.47 3.65 1.46
C GLY A 12 10.33 4.90 1.25
N ALA A 13 11.25 4.81 0.30
CA ALA A 13 12.18 5.90 -0.02
C ALA A 13 11.50 7.17 -0.59
N ASN A 14 10.26 7.03 -1.09
CA ASN A 14 9.49 8.11 -1.72
C ASN A 14 8.41 8.69 -0.78
N SER A 15 8.56 8.52 0.54
CA SER A 15 7.62 9.09 1.51
C SER A 15 7.54 10.62 1.43
N ILE A 16 6.36 11.20 1.68
CA ILE A 16 6.11 12.64 1.55
C ILE A 16 5.83 13.26 2.92
N GLY A 17 6.57 14.32 3.26
CA GLY A 17 6.41 15.10 4.49
C GLY A 17 6.94 14.41 5.76
N ALA A 18 6.66 13.13 5.94
CA ALA A 18 7.17 12.30 7.04
C ALA A 18 7.40 10.86 6.56
N SER A 19 8.24 10.12 7.27
CA SER A 19 8.56 8.73 6.96
C SER A 19 8.43 7.85 8.20
N VAL A 20 7.85 6.67 8.03
CA VAL A 20 7.71 5.65 9.07
C VAL A 20 8.29 4.34 8.56
N SER A 21 9.05 3.64 9.41
CA SER A 21 9.58 2.32 9.04
C SER A 21 8.45 1.30 8.89
N ALA A 22 8.62 0.33 8.00
CA ALA A 22 7.64 -0.74 7.81
C ALA A 22 7.36 -1.48 9.12
N ALA A 23 8.40 -1.71 9.94
CA ALA A 23 8.26 -2.33 11.25
C ALA A 23 7.40 -1.54 12.23
N GLN A 24 7.53 -0.20 12.27
CA GLN A 24 6.70 0.64 13.14
C GLN A 24 5.26 0.67 12.62
N TYR A 25 5.09 0.91 11.32
CA TYR A 25 3.78 0.92 10.68
C TYR A 25 3.02 -0.40 10.89
N ALA A 26 3.72 -1.54 10.81
CA ALA A 26 3.16 -2.86 11.09
C ALA A 26 2.63 -2.99 12.53
N LYS A 27 3.35 -2.45 13.53
CA LYS A 27 2.89 -2.44 14.93
C LYS A 27 1.61 -1.61 15.07
N ASP A 28 1.55 -0.48 14.38
CA ASP A 28 0.38 0.40 14.42
C ASP A 28 -0.84 -0.29 13.78
N LEU A 29 -0.65 -1.02 12.67
CA LEU A 29 -1.71 -1.82 12.05
C LEU A 29 -2.16 -3.01 12.90
N LEU A 30 -1.24 -3.69 13.60
CA LEU A 30 -1.57 -4.74 14.55
C LEU A 30 -2.47 -4.17 15.66
N LYS A 31 -2.11 -2.99 16.19
CA LYS A 31 -2.92 -2.31 17.20
C LYS A 31 -4.29 -1.91 16.65
N LEU A 32 -4.35 -1.41 15.40
CA LEU A 32 -5.62 -1.10 14.74
C LEU A 32 -6.49 -2.36 14.59
N ARG A 33 -5.92 -3.49 14.18
CA ARG A 33 -6.61 -4.78 14.07
C ARG A 33 -7.22 -5.20 15.41
N GLU A 34 -6.44 -5.13 16.49
CA GLU A 34 -6.94 -5.40 17.85
C GLU A 34 -8.13 -4.49 18.22
N MET A 35 -8.05 -3.19 17.89
CA MET A 35 -9.14 -2.25 18.17
C MET A 35 -10.38 -2.59 17.35
N VAL A 36 -10.23 -2.90 16.06
CA VAL A 36 -11.35 -3.32 15.20
C VAL A 36 -11.96 -4.61 15.73
N ASP A 37 -11.15 -5.60 16.11
CA ASP A 37 -11.68 -6.87 16.64
C ASP A 37 -12.50 -6.69 17.90
N ARG A 38 -12.05 -5.82 18.81
CA ARG A 38 -12.79 -5.50 20.03
C ARG A 38 -14.07 -4.72 19.76
N LEU A 39 -14.01 -3.69 18.91
CA LEU A 39 -15.18 -2.84 18.63
C LEU A 39 -16.27 -3.56 17.84
N TYR A 40 -15.88 -4.53 17.01
CA TYR A 40 -16.77 -5.29 16.15
C TYR A 40 -16.93 -6.75 16.59
N GLU A 41 -16.70 -7.07 17.87
CA GLU A 41 -16.77 -8.45 18.40
C GLU A 41 -18.14 -9.11 18.16
N ASN A 42 -19.22 -8.34 18.35
CA ASN A 42 -20.60 -8.80 18.18
C ASN A 42 -21.20 -8.41 16.81
N SER A 43 -20.37 -7.89 15.90
CA SER A 43 -20.82 -7.51 14.57
C SER A 43 -20.80 -8.70 13.62
N GLN A 44 -21.82 -8.80 12.76
CA GLN A 44 -21.81 -9.78 11.66
C GLN A 44 -20.74 -9.46 10.59
N GLN A 45 -20.26 -8.22 10.55
CA GLN A 45 -19.23 -7.78 9.60
C GLN A 45 -18.19 -6.91 10.31
N LYS A 46 -16.91 -7.20 10.05
CA LYS A 46 -15.78 -6.38 10.51
C LYS A 46 -15.21 -5.60 9.32
N PRO A 47 -14.83 -4.33 9.48
CA PRO A 47 -14.21 -3.58 8.41
C PRO A 47 -12.87 -4.20 8.04
N MET A 48 -12.56 -4.14 6.74
CA MET A 48 -11.25 -4.51 6.22
C MET A 48 -10.22 -3.45 6.60
N ILE A 49 -8.97 -3.84 6.84
CA ILE A 49 -7.87 -2.89 6.96
C ILE A 49 -7.11 -2.89 5.65
N VAL A 50 -6.97 -1.70 5.06
CA VAL A 50 -6.24 -1.50 3.81
C VAL A 50 -5.11 -0.51 4.04
N ALA A 51 -3.93 -0.83 3.50
CA ALA A 51 -2.68 -0.19 3.86
C ALA A 51 -1.62 -0.45 2.77
N PRO A 52 -0.51 0.30 2.69
CA PRO A 52 -0.16 1.46 3.52
C PRO A 52 -0.61 2.82 2.98
N GLY A 53 -1.27 2.88 1.80
CA GLY A 53 -1.55 4.16 1.14
C GLY A 53 -0.25 4.92 0.81
N ALA A 54 0.79 4.20 0.38
CA ALA A 54 2.11 4.75 0.10
C ALA A 54 2.53 4.51 -1.35
N PHE A 55 3.64 5.11 -1.76
CA PHE A 55 4.31 4.71 -3.00
C PHE A 55 4.87 3.30 -2.85
N PHE A 56 4.82 2.50 -3.92
CA PHE A 56 5.35 1.15 -3.87
C PHE A 56 6.88 1.16 -3.67
N ASP A 57 7.32 0.47 -2.63
CA ASP A 57 8.71 0.17 -2.33
C ASP A 57 8.81 -1.32 -1.98
N ASP A 58 9.52 -2.09 -2.79
CA ASP A 58 9.54 -3.55 -2.73
C ASP A 58 9.98 -4.07 -1.34
N LYS A 59 11.03 -3.48 -0.77
CA LYS A 59 11.56 -3.91 0.54
C LYS A 59 10.61 -3.52 1.66
N TRP A 60 10.09 -2.30 1.60
CA TRP A 60 9.18 -1.78 2.62
C TRP A 60 7.87 -2.57 2.65
N TYR A 61 7.28 -2.87 1.48
CA TYR A 61 6.05 -3.66 1.38
C TYR A 61 6.27 -5.11 1.81
N HIS A 62 7.38 -5.73 1.40
CA HIS A 62 7.73 -7.08 1.83
C HIS A 62 7.90 -7.16 3.35
N GLU A 63 8.60 -6.19 3.96
CA GLU A 63 8.74 -6.13 5.42
C GLU A 63 7.39 -5.91 6.11
N LEU A 64 6.55 -4.99 5.61
CA LEU A 64 5.23 -4.72 6.16
C LEU A 64 4.42 -6.02 6.27
N VAL A 65 4.24 -6.75 5.17
CA VAL A 65 3.42 -7.97 5.17
C VAL A 65 4.02 -9.08 6.02
N THR A 66 5.35 -9.18 6.06
CA THR A 66 6.06 -10.14 6.91
C THR A 66 5.82 -9.84 8.39
N LYS A 67 5.80 -8.57 8.77
CA LYS A 67 5.62 -8.14 10.17
C LYS A 67 4.17 -8.13 10.63
N THR A 68 3.22 -7.84 9.75
CA THR A 68 1.80 -7.89 10.10
C THR A 68 1.27 -9.32 10.11
N GLY A 69 1.71 -10.16 9.16
CA GLY A 69 1.20 -11.51 9.02
C GLY A 69 -0.28 -11.57 8.56
N PRO A 70 -0.90 -12.77 8.65
CA PRO A 70 -2.26 -13.01 8.19
C PRO A 70 -3.30 -12.26 9.00
N ASN A 71 -4.46 -12.02 8.38
CA ASN A 71 -5.66 -11.41 8.97
C ASN A 71 -5.53 -9.95 9.43
N VAL A 72 -4.38 -9.29 9.22
CA VAL A 72 -4.20 -7.88 9.58
C VAL A 72 -4.52 -6.96 8.40
N VAL A 73 -3.84 -7.12 7.27
CA VAL A 73 -4.02 -6.27 6.08
C VAL A 73 -4.71 -7.05 4.97
N THR A 74 -5.95 -6.68 4.66
CA THR A 74 -6.79 -7.37 3.68
C THR A 74 -6.49 -6.94 2.24
N ALA A 75 -6.06 -5.69 2.05
CA ALA A 75 -5.61 -5.21 0.76
C ALA A 75 -4.39 -4.29 0.88
N LEU A 76 -3.40 -4.54 0.03
CA LEU A 76 -2.23 -3.70 -0.15
C LEU A 76 -2.53 -2.60 -1.17
N THR A 77 -2.50 -1.36 -0.71
CA THR A 77 -2.77 -0.16 -1.52
C THR A 77 -1.47 0.53 -1.93
N HIS A 78 -1.46 1.21 -3.08
CA HIS A 78 -0.34 2.06 -3.46
C HIS A 78 -0.77 3.28 -4.28
N HIS A 79 0.02 4.34 -4.20
CA HIS A 79 -0.18 5.55 -5.00
C HIS A 79 0.67 5.52 -6.27
N ILE A 80 0.14 6.13 -7.33
CA ILE A 80 0.77 6.23 -8.65
C ILE A 80 0.70 7.67 -9.12
N TYR A 81 1.86 8.22 -9.45
CA TYR A 81 2.01 9.50 -10.12
C TYR A 81 3.01 9.32 -11.27
N ASN A 82 2.61 8.51 -12.25
CA ASN A 82 3.47 8.08 -13.36
C ASN A 82 3.93 9.22 -14.27
N MET A 83 3.32 10.42 -14.17
CA MET A 83 3.62 11.55 -15.06
C MET A 83 4.66 12.54 -14.50
N GLY A 84 4.96 12.46 -13.20
CA GLY A 84 5.81 13.44 -12.51
C GLY A 84 5.11 14.77 -12.24
N ALA A 85 5.89 15.81 -12.00
CA ALA A 85 5.39 17.13 -11.62
C ALA A 85 4.67 17.83 -12.78
N GLY A 86 3.62 18.60 -12.45
CA GLY A 86 2.79 19.30 -13.43
C GLY A 86 3.48 20.45 -14.16
N ASP A 87 4.61 20.93 -13.65
CA ASP A 87 5.43 21.99 -14.22
C ASP A 87 6.57 21.46 -15.11
N ASP A 88 6.67 20.14 -15.32
CA ASP A 88 7.69 19.54 -16.18
C ASP A 88 7.42 19.91 -17.66
N PRO A 89 8.31 20.66 -18.34
CA PRO A 89 8.11 21.05 -19.74
C PRO A 89 8.07 19.87 -20.71
N LYS A 90 8.53 18.68 -20.28
CA LYS A 90 8.50 17.44 -21.07
C LYS A 90 7.22 16.63 -20.87
N LEU A 91 6.31 17.09 -20.00
CA LEU A 91 5.08 16.39 -19.65
C LEU A 91 4.24 16.03 -20.89
N ILE A 92 4.11 16.96 -21.84
CA ILE A 92 3.35 16.74 -23.09
C ILE A 92 3.88 15.55 -23.91
N TYR A 93 5.21 15.37 -23.94
CA TYR A 93 5.83 14.27 -24.67
C TYR A 93 5.64 12.92 -23.95
N ARG A 94 5.57 12.93 -22.61
CA ARG A 94 5.27 11.74 -21.82
C ARG A 94 3.84 11.26 -22.01
N PHE A 95 2.87 12.19 -22.14
CA PHE A 95 1.45 11.86 -22.30
C PHE A 95 1.14 11.04 -23.55
N VAL A 96 1.92 11.22 -24.62
CA VAL A 96 1.75 10.51 -25.89
C VAL A 96 2.76 9.38 -26.08
N ASN A 97 3.61 9.10 -25.08
CA ASN A 97 4.63 8.07 -25.17
C ASN A 97 4.12 6.74 -24.56
N PRO A 98 3.76 5.74 -25.38
CA PRO A 98 3.22 4.47 -24.87
C PRO A 98 4.23 3.68 -24.05
N THR A 99 5.53 3.78 -24.36
CA THR A 99 6.58 3.12 -23.58
C THR A 99 6.62 3.69 -22.17
N TYR A 100 6.60 5.02 -22.04
CA TYR A 100 6.59 5.70 -20.75
C TYR A 100 5.34 5.35 -19.93
N LEU A 101 4.15 5.43 -20.55
CA LEU A 101 2.89 5.08 -19.89
C LEU A 101 2.86 3.62 -19.40
N SER A 102 3.58 2.72 -20.08
CA SER A 102 3.63 1.29 -19.74
C SER A 102 4.57 0.95 -18.59
N GLU A 103 5.43 1.87 -18.14
CA GLU A 103 6.41 1.60 -17.08
C GLU A 103 5.76 1.21 -15.75
N VAL A 104 4.59 1.79 -15.43
CA VAL A 104 3.80 1.48 -14.23
C VAL A 104 3.42 0.00 -14.12
N SER A 105 3.36 -0.72 -15.25
CA SER A 105 3.09 -2.15 -15.26
C SER A 105 4.11 -2.97 -14.44
N LYS A 106 5.34 -2.47 -14.31
CA LYS A 106 6.37 -3.08 -13.47
C LYS A 106 5.96 -3.04 -11.99
N THR A 107 5.48 -1.88 -11.52
CA THR A 107 4.98 -1.71 -10.14
C THR A 107 3.85 -2.68 -9.85
N PHE A 108 2.85 -2.77 -10.73
CA PHE A 108 1.74 -3.72 -10.57
C PHE A 108 2.22 -5.18 -10.50
N ARG A 109 3.16 -5.58 -11.37
CA ARG A 109 3.73 -6.93 -11.34
C ARG A 109 4.48 -7.20 -10.03
N GLN A 110 5.22 -6.23 -9.51
CA GLN A 110 5.98 -6.38 -8.26
C GLN A 110 5.04 -6.48 -7.06
N LEU A 111 4.02 -5.62 -6.95
CA LEU A 111 3.03 -5.71 -5.90
C LEU A 111 2.27 -7.03 -5.95
N LYS A 112 1.85 -7.46 -7.16
CA LYS A 112 1.23 -8.77 -7.37
C LYS A 112 2.13 -9.91 -6.87
N ASN A 113 3.42 -9.88 -7.18
CA ASN A 113 4.37 -10.88 -6.71
C ASN A 113 4.49 -10.88 -5.18
N ILE A 114 4.45 -9.71 -4.52
CA ILE A 114 4.45 -9.64 -3.05
C ILE A 114 3.21 -10.35 -2.49
N VAL A 115 2.02 -10.05 -3.03
CA VAL A 115 0.78 -10.69 -2.60
C VAL A 115 0.85 -12.21 -2.79
N GLU A 116 1.18 -12.68 -4.00
CA GLU A 116 1.17 -14.11 -4.32
C GLU A 116 2.18 -14.93 -3.50
N LYS A 117 3.35 -14.37 -3.19
CA LYS A 117 4.45 -15.10 -2.54
C LYS A 117 4.53 -14.90 -1.03
N HIS A 118 4.14 -13.73 -0.54
CA HIS A 118 4.41 -13.30 0.83
C HIS A 118 3.16 -12.93 1.61
N ALA A 119 2.03 -12.68 0.95
CA ALA A 119 0.78 -12.30 1.60
C ALA A 119 -0.47 -12.89 0.90
N PRO A 120 -0.58 -14.22 0.74
CA PRO A 120 -1.69 -14.85 0.01
C PRO A 120 -3.07 -14.64 0.67
N TRP A 121 -3.11 -14.11 1.90
CA TRP A 121 -4.33 -13.69 2.61
C TRP A 121 -4.77 -12.25 2.26
N SER A 122 -3.96 -11.52 1.49
CA SER A 122 -4.21 -10.14 1.08
C SER A 122 -4.50 -10.06 -0.41
N SER A 123 -4.94 -8.90 -0.86
CA SER A 123 -5.17 -8.58 -2.28
C SER A 123 -4.39 -7.32 -2.66
N ALA A 124 -4.10 -7.13 -3.95
CA ALA A 124 -3.58 -5.84 -4.43
C ALA A 124 -4.77 -4.92 -4.75
N TRP A 125 -4.66 -3.66 -4.32
CA TRP A 125 -5.62 -2.58 -4.60
C TRP A 125 -4.89 -1.36 -5.20
#